data_AF-A0A9D8MUM4-F1
#
_entry.id   AF-A0A9D8MUM4-F1
#
_cell.length_a   1.000
_cell.length_b   1.000
_cell.length_c   1.000
_cell.angle_alpha   90.00
_cell.angle_beta   90.00
_cell.angle_gamma   90.00
#
_symmetry.space_group_name_H-M   'P 1'
#
loop_
_entity.id
_entity.type
_entity.pdbx_description
1 polymer ?
#
loop_
_entity_poly.entity_id
_entity_poly.type
_entity_poly.pdbx_seq_one_letter_code
_entity_poly.pdbx_strand_id
1 'polypeptide(L)'
;MRKQVPYSVPDGYFDSLNSRLSSIPQQRARVNFLPYLAMAASFLILLAVGNFILNRTASSYQADDSEIIEYLIESGTTLAQVENIMDY
;
A
#
# COMPACT_ATOMS: atom_id res chain seq x y z
N MET A 1 -32.55 -7.21 41.91
CA MET A 1 -33.45 -6.36 41.08
C MET A 1 -33.69 -7.06 39.75
N ARG A 2 -34.94 -7.36 39.38
CA ARG A 2 -35.27 -8.02 38.09
C ARG A 2 -35.32 -6.95 36.99
N LYS A 3 -34.50 -7.11 35.95
CA LYS A 3 -34.47 -6.24 34.77
C LYS A 3 -35.75 -6.49 33.96
N GLN A 4 -36.75 -5.63 34.11
CA GLN A 4 -37.95 -5.69 33.27
C GLN A 4 -37.59 -5.15 31.89
N VAL A 5 -37.71 -6.00 30.87
CA VAL A 5 -37.49 -5.61 29.48
C VAL A 5 -38.71 -4.83 28.99
N PRO A 6 -38.61 -3.53 28.65
CA PRO A 6 -39.77 -2.68 28.36
C PRO A 6 -40.38 -2.89 26.96
N TYR A 7 -40.01 -3.96 26.28
CA TYR A 7 -40.44 -4.26 24.92
C TYR A 7 -40.84 -5.73 24.86
N SER A 8 -42.12 -5.98 24.62
CA SER A 8 -42.63 -7.30 24.30
C SER A 8 -42.93 -7.32 22.81
N VAL A 9 -42.30 -8.25 22.09
CA VAL A 9 -42.65 -8.50 20.69
C VAL A 9 -43.98 -9.27 20.65
N PRO A 10 -44.89 -8.95 19.72
CA PRO A 10 -46.09 -9.75 19.51
C PRO A 10 -45.74 -11.18 19.07
N ASP A 11 -46.57 -12.14 19.48
CA ASP A 11 -46.45 -13.52 19.02
C ASP A 11 -46.53 -13.58 17.48
N GLY A 12 -45.59 -14.32 16.86
CA GLY A 12 -45.53 -14.46 15.40
C GLY A 12 -44.86 -13.30 14.63
N TYR A 13 -44.36 -12.25 15.30
CA TYR A 13 -43.65 -11.14 14.63
C TYR A 13 -42.48 -11.65 13.79
N PHE A 14 -41.63 -12.51 14.35
CA PHE A 14 -40.46 -13.07 13.66
C PHE A 14 -40.83 -14.07 12.57
N ASP A 15 -41.93 -14.81 12.71
CA ASP A 15 -42.43 -15.70 11.66
C ASP A 15 -42.85 -14.91 10.42
N SER A 16 -43.62 -13.84 10.62
CA SER A 16 -44.01 -12.93 9.54
C SER A 16 -42.80 -12.24 8.89
N LEU A 17 -41.78 -11.90 9.68
CA LEU A 17 -40.54 -11.31 9.21
C LEU A 17 -39.76 -12.30 8.33
N ASN A 18 -39.64 -13.55 8.76
CA ASN A 18 -38.98 -14.61 8.00
C ASN A 18 -39.69 -14.89 6.67
N SER A 19 -41.03 -14.96 6.67
CA SER A 19 -41.80 -15.09 5.43
C SER A 19 -41.52 -13.93 4.46
N ARG A 20 -41.46 -12.69 4.97
CA ARG A 20 -41.13 -11.51 4.16
C ARG A 20 -39.70 -11.57 3.62
N LEU A 21 -38.72 -11.95 4.45
CA LEU A 21 -37.32 -12.10 4.01
C LEU A 21 -37.16 -13.17 2.92
N SER A 22 -37.86 -14.30 3.04
CA SER A 22 -37.83 -15.37 2.02
C SER A 22 -38.44 -14.97 0.68
N SER A 23 -39.32 -13.97 0.68
CA SER A 23 -39.95 -13.44 -0.53
C SER A 23 -39.10 -12.40 -1.27
N ILE A 24 -38.01 -11.91 -0.66
CA ILE A 24 -37.11 -10.96 -1.30
C ILE A 24 -36.27 -11.74 -2.33
N PRO A 25 -36.38 -11.43 -3.63
CA PRO A 25 -35.55 -12.07 -4.63
C PRO A 25 -34.08 -11.76 -4.31
N GLN A 26 -33.25 -12.80 -4.26
CA GLN A 26 -31.81 -12.64 -4.09
C GLN A 26 -31.21 -12.02 -5.35
N GLN A 27 -31.33 -10.70 -5.45
CA GLN A 27 -30.72 -9.92 -6.51
C GLN A 27 -29.22 -9.92 -6.24
N ARG A 28 -28.51 -10.88 -6.84
CA ARG A 28 -27.04 -10.92 -6.83
C ARG A 28 -26.55 -9.57 -7.34
N ALA A 29 -26.00 -8.75 -6.45
CA ALA A 29 -25.37 -7.50 -6.83
C ALA A 29 -24.25 -7.83 -7.81
N ARG A 30 -24.48 -7.56 -9.10
CA ARG A 30 -23.45 -7.72 -10.13
C ARG A 30 -22.53 -6.51 -10.01
N VAL A 31 -21.56 -6.62 -9.11
CA VAL A 31 -20.48 -5.66 -8.99
C VAL A 31 -19.62 -5.75 -10.25
N ASN A 32 -19.76 -4.76 -11.13
CA ASN A 32 -18.91 -4.62 -12.29
C ASN A 32 -17.58 -4.05 -11.79
N PHE A 33 -16.57 -4.90 -11.61
CA PHE A 33 -15.20 -4.49 -11.22
C PHE A 33 -14.41 -3.86 -12.38
N LEU A 34 -15.00 -3.82 -13.58
CA LEU A 34 -14.41 -3.25 -14.79
C LEU A 34 -13.89 -1.80 -14.64
N PRO A 35 -14.59 -0.85 -13.98
CA PRO A 35 -14.06 0.49 -13.71
C PRO A 35 -12.92 0.53 -12.67
N TYR A 36 -12.80 -0.47 -11.79
CA TYR A 36 -11.71 -0.51 -10.80
C TYR A 36 -10.36 -0.86 -11.43
N LEU A 37 -10.38 -1.66 -12.49
CA LEU A 37 -9.18 -1.99 -13.26
C LEU A 37 -8.55 -0.76 -13.92
N ALA A 38 -9.37 0.17 -14.42
CA ALA A 38 -8.89 1.42 -15.00
C ALA A 38 -8.18 2.33 -13.97
N MET A 39 -8.67 2.34 -12.72
CA MET A 39 -8.04 3.06 -11.61
C MET A 39 -6.70 2.45 -11.18
N ALA A 40 -6.57 1.12 -11.22
CA ALA A 40 -5.29 0.47 -10.97
C ALA A 40 -4.25 0.78 -12.07
N ALA A 41 -4.69 0.81 -13.34
CA ALA A 41 -3.81 1.12 -14.46
C ALA A 41 -3.29 2.57 -14.40
N SER A 42 -4.14 3.54 -14.06
CA SER A 42 -3.69 4.94 -13.90
C SER A 42 -2.69 5.09 -12.77
N PHE A 43 -2.87 4.37 -11.66
CA PHE A 43 -1.91 4.36 -10.55
C PHE A 43 -0.53 3.84 -10.96
N LEU A 44 -0.49 2.75 -11.73
CA LEU A 44 0.77 2.21 -12.25
C LEU A 44 1.45 3.15 -13.24
N ILE A 45 0.68 3.86 -14.08
CA ILE A 45 1.21 4.87 -15.00
C ILE A 45 1.84 6.03 -14.22
N LEU A 46 1.18 6.53 -13.17
CA LEU A 46 1.72 7.60 -12.32
C LEU A 46 3.02 7.16 -11.63
N LEU A 47 3.06 5.94 -11.08
CA LEU A 47 4.27 5.39 -10.47
C LEU A 47 5.40 5.23 -11.51
N ALA A 48 5.08 4.73 -12.70
CA ALA A 48 6.07 4.53 -13.77
C ALA A 48 6.65 5.87 -14.26
N VAL A 49 5.81 6.88 -14.50
CA VAL A 49 6.24 8.21 -14.93
C VAL A 49 7.03 8.91 -13.82
N GLY A 50 6.54 8.85 -12.58
CA GLY A 50 7.24 9.39 -11.43
C GLY A 50 8.62 8.76 -11.27
N ASN A 51 8.69 7.43 -11.24
CA ASN A 51 9.94 6.69 -11.12
C ASN A 51 10.88 6.95 -12.31
N PHE A 52 10.35 7.08 -13.53
CA PHE A 52 11.14 7.40 -14.71
C PHE A 52 11.78 8.78 -14.63
N ILE A 53 11.03 9.80 -14.21
CA ILE A 53 11.56 11.17 -14.04
C ILE A 53 12.61 11.18 -12.93
N LEU A 54 12.29 10.60 -11.77
CA LEU A 54 13.21 10.47 -10.64
C LEU A 54 14.50 9.75 -11.03
N ASN A 55 14.42 8.62 -11.73
CA ASN A 55 15.59 7.86 -12.18
C ASN A 55 16.44 8.63 -13.21
N ARG A 56 15.78 9.41 -14.09
CA ARG A 56 16.49 10.24 -15.08
C ARG A 56 17.18 11.44 -14.43
N THR A 57 16.63 12.00 -13.35
CA THR A 57 17.25 13.09 -12.60
C THR A 57 18.19 12.64 -11.49
N ALA A 58 18.05 11.39 -11.02
CA ALA A 58 18.95 10.76 -10.06
C ALA A 58 20.27 10.30 -10.70
N SER A 59 20.40 10.42 -12.03
CA SER A 59 21.65 10.23 -12.77
C SER A 59 22.62 11.40 -12.52
N SER A 60 23.11 11.51 -11.29
CA SER A 60 24.37 12.20 -10.93
C SER A 60 24.72 12.09 -9.44
N TYR A 61 24.06 11.24 -8.64
CA TYR A 61 24.64 10.80 -7.36
C TYR A 61 25.31 9.44 -7.55
N GLN A 62 26.21 9.38 -8.53
CA GLN A 62 27.33 8.46 -8.44
C GLN A 62 28.23 9.15 -7.42
N ALA A 63 28.22 8.66 -6.17
CA ALA A 63 29.22 9.08 -5.20
C ALA A 63 30.55 8.87 -5.91
N ASP A 64 31.21 9.97 -6.26
CA ASP A 64 32.51 9.90 -6.90
C ASP A 64 33.43 9.39 -5.82
N ASP A 65 33.67 8.08 -5.83
CA ASP A 65 34.43 7.38 -4.80
C ASP A 65 35.81 8.05 -4.62
N SER A 66 36.30 8.77 -5.63
CA SER A 66 37.51 9.58 -5.57
C SER A 66 37.46 10.72 -4.53
N GLU A 67 36.33 11.42 -4.35
CA GLU A 67 36.17 12.48 -3.34
C GLU A 67 36.17 11.90 -1.91
N ILE A 68 35.52 10.74 -1.76
CA ILE A 68 35.49 10.00 -0.48
C ILE A 68 36.90 9.48 -0.13
N ILE A 69 37.61 8.92 -1.12
CA ILE A 69 39.00 8.47 -0.96
C ILE A 69 39.91 9.64 -0.59
N GLU A 70 39.76 10.80 -1.23
CA GLU A 70 40.55 12.00 -0.94
C GLU A 70 40.34 12.48 0.50
N TYR A 71 39.09 12.55 0.97
CA TYR A 71 38.77 12.89 2.37
C TYR A 71 39.37 11.89 3.38
N LEU A 72 39.35 10.59 3.06
CA LEU A 72 39.91 9.54 3.91
C LEU A 72 41.44 9.62 4.00
N ILE A 73 42.11 9.98 2.90
CA ILE A 73 43.56 10.18 2.88
C ILE A 73 43.93 11.44 3.68
N GLU A 74 43.18 12.54 3.50
CA GLU A 74 43.41 13.80 4.22
C GLU A 74 43.22 13.65 5.74
N SER A 75 42.29 12.79 6.18
CA SER A 75 42.09 12.46 7.60
C SER A 75 43.16 11.52 8.19
N GLY A 76 44.20 11.19 7.41
CA GLY A 76 45.37 10.44 7.88
C GLY A 76 45.32 8.93 7.61
N THR A 77 44.37 8.47 6.79
CA THR A 77 44.30 7.06 6.37
C THR A 77 45.27 6.82 5.21
N THR A 78 45.98 5.70 5.21
CA THR A 78 46.90 5.37 4.10
C THR A 78 46.16 4.73 2.92
N LEU A 79 46.62 4.96 1.69
CA LEU A 79 46.02 4.38 0.47
C LEU A 79 45.82 2.86 0.56
N ALA A 80 46.78 2.14 1.14
CA ALA A 80 46.71 0.69 1.32
C ALA A 80 45.62 0.24 2.31
N GLN A 81 45.26 1.09 3.28
CA GLN A 81 44.14 0.82 4.19
C GLN A 81 42.79 1.13 3.54
N VAL A 82 42.72 2.15 2.68
CA VAL A 82 41.50 2.49 1.94
C VAL A 82 41.15 1.41 0.92
N GLU A 83 42.15 0.89 0.20
CA GLU A 83 41.98 -0.22 -0.75
C GLU A 83 41.40 -1.48 -0.06
N ASN A 84 41.89 -1.82 1.14
CA ASN A 84 41.37 -2.96 1.91
C ASN A 84 39.91 -2.81 2.36
N ILE A 85 39.45 -1.58 2.57
CA ILE A 85 38.08 -1.26 3.04
C ILE A 85 37.08 -1.27 1.89
N MET A 86 37.50 -0.89 0.68
CA MET A 86 36.65 -0.79 -0.51
C MET A 86 36.47 -2.12 -1.26
N ASP A 87 37.33 -3.11 -1.03
CA ASP A 87 37.33 -4.42 -1.71
C ASP A 87 36.37 -5.47 -1.08
N TYR A 88 35.28 -5.03 -0.41
CA TYR A 88 34.27 -5.91 0.22
C TYR A 88 32.88 -5.78 -0.40
#